data_AF-A0A1X0N8H3-F1
#
_entry.id   AF-A0A1X0N8H3-F1
#
_cell.length_a   1.000
_cell.length_b   1.000
_cell.length_c   1.000
_cell.angle_alpha   90.00
_cell.angle_beta   90.00
_cell.angle_gamma   90.00
#
_symmetry.space_group_name_H-M   'P 1'
#
loop_
_entity.id
_entity.type
_entity.pdbx_description
1 polymer ?
#
loop_
_entity_poly.entity_id
_entity_poly.type
_entity_poly.pdbx_seq_one_letter_code
_entity_poly.pdbx_strand_id
1 'polypeptide(L)'
;MADATLDHHLGLLAHLRSILVALGEAEQVPEESHALFMERFDELVEQLPQDPIESQYLGQDIMCQVIQRYPQIAHLVPRDLLWFFAGDCLHFMPDDEIDLYQALEERRYEAGQNDEPFDWNQEKQLLAMSTQGSKH
;
A
#
# COMPACT_ATOMS: atom_id res chain seq x y z
N MET A 1 2.68 -5.64 18.45
CA MET A 1 1.71 -5.68 17.32
C MET A 1 2.14 -4.82 16.13
N ALA A 2 3.04 -3.82 16.28
CA ALA A 2 3.55 -3.03 15.16
C ALA A 2 4.35 -3.85 14.13
N ASP A 3 5.15 -4.83 14.57
CA ASP A 3 5.92 -5.72 13.68
C ASP A 3 5.07 -6.50 12.67
N ALA A 4 3.91 -7.03 13.08
CA ALA A 4 3.08 -7.85 12.21
C ALA A 4 2.45 -7.04 11.06
N THR A 5 2.12 -5.78 11.33
CA THR A 5 1.62 -4.86 10.31
C THR A 5 2.75 -4.46 9.36
N LEU A 6 3.95 -4.19 9.87
CA LEU A 6 5.10 -3.84 9.02
C LEU A 6 5.52 -5.01 8.12
N ASP A 7 5.60 -6.22 8.65
CA ASP A 7 5.93 -7.45 7.89
C ASP A 7 4.95 -7.67 6.73
N HIS A 8 3.66 -7.43 6.99
CA HIS A 8 2.63 -7.48 5.94
C HIS A 8 2.90 -6.47 4.81
N HIS A 9 3.18 -5.20 5.14
CA HIS A 9 3.49 -4.18 4.15
C HIS A 9 4.78 -4.46 3.38
N LEU A 10 5.81 -4.99 4.04
CA LEU A 10 7.04 -5.45 3.37
C LEU A 10 6.75 -6.58 2.38
N GLY A 11 5.88 -7.53 2.73
CA GLY A 11 5.41 -8.57 1.82
C GLY A 11 4.68 -8.00 0.59
N LEU A 12 3.84 -6.99 0.79
CA LEU A 12 3.14 -6.28 -0.30
C LEU A 12 4.13 -5.53 -1.21
N LEU A 13 5.14 -4.86 -0.63
CA LEU A 13 6.20 -4.19 -1.39
C LEU A 13 7.02 -5.19 -2.22
N ALA A 14 7.38 -6.35 -1.65
CA ALA A 14 8.10 -7.39 -2.36
C ALA A 14 7.28 -7.98 -3.54
N HIS A 15 5.97 -8.11 -3.37
CA HIS A 15 5.08 -8.51 -4.45
C HIS A 15 5.04 -7.46 -5.57
N LEU A 16 4.86 -6.19 -5.21
CA LEU A 16 4.84 -5.08 -6.18
C LEU A 16 6.16 -4.99 -6.94
N ARG A 17 7.30 -5.14 -6.25
CA ARG A 17 8.63 -5.19 -6.85
C ARG A 17 8.73 -6.26 -7.93
N SER A 18 8.21 -7.46 -7.65
CA SER A 18 8.24 -8.58 -8.61
C SER A 18 7.47 -8.25 -9.90
N ILE A 19 6.35 -7.53 -9.78
CA ILE A 19 5.57 -7.03 -10.93
C ILE A 19 6.39 -5.99 -11.70
N LEU A 20 7.02 -5.04 -11.01
CA LEU A 20 7.82 -3.97 -11.61
C LEU A 20 9.02 -4.52 -12.40
N VAL A 21 9.71 -5.53 -11.89
CA VAL A 21 10.79 -6.22 -12.61
C VAL A 21 10.29 -6.80 -13.93
N ALA A 22 9.18 -7.53 -13.88
CA ALA A 22 8.59 -8.15 -15.08
C ALA A 22 8.15 -7.10 -16.12
N LEU A 23 7.66 -5.94 -15.67
CA LEU A 23 7.31 -4.82 -16.55
C LEU A 23 8.54 -4.17 -17.19
N GLY A 24 9.62 -3.97 -16.42
CA GLY A 24 10.87 -3.43 -16.93
C GLY A 24 11.42 -4.22 -18.11
N GLU A 25 11.33 -5.55 -18.05
CA GLU A 25 11.72 -6.45 -19.15
C GLU A 25 10.76 -6.36 -20.35
N ALA A 26 9.47 -6.12 -20.12
CA ALA A 26 8.44 -6.15 -21.15
C ALA A 26 8.25 -4.81 -21.89
N GLU A 27 8.42 -3.67 -21.22
CA GLU A 27 7.99 -2.36 -21.72
C GLU A 27 9.04 -1.58 -22.51
N GLN A 28 10.24 -2.13 -22.74
CA GLN A 28 11.34 -1.44 -23.43
C GLN A 28 11.62 -0.04 -22.84
N VAL A 29 11.41 0.13 -21.53
CA VAL A 29 11.73 1.36 -20.80
C VAL A 29 13.24 1.59 -20.89
N PRO A 30 13.74 2.84 -21.01
CA PRO A 30 15.17 3.11 -20.96
C PRO A 30 15.78 2.48 -19.70
N GLU A 31 16.67 1.51 -19.89
CA GLU A 31 17.20 0.62 -18.85
C GLU A 31 17.73 1.40 -17.64
N GLU A 32 18.45 2.49 -17.88
CA GLU A 32 19.01 3.37 -16.85
C GLU A 32 17.95 3.98 -15.93
N SER A 33 16.81 4.41 -16.50
CA SER A 33 15.71 5.05 -15.75
C SER A 33 14.89 4.07 -14.91
N HIS A 34 14.82 2.81 -15.36
CA HIS A 34 14.13 1.75 -14.63
C HIS A 34 15.04 1.16 -13.55
N ALA A 35 16.32 0.92 -13.86
CA ALA A 35 17.32 0.45 -12.91
C ALA A 35 17.41 1.38 -11.70
N LEU A 36 17.57 2.70 -11.92
CA LEU A 36 17.63 3.68 -10.84
C LEU A 36 16.33 3.70 -10.00
N PHE A 37 15.19 3.50 -10.63
CA PHE A 37 13.91 3.42 -9.92
C PHE A 37 13.83 2.17 -9.04
N MET A 38 14.28 1.04 -9.55
CA MET A 38 14.36 -0.22 -8.80
C MET A 38 15.34 -0.12 -7.63
N GLU A 39 16.48 0.54 -7.81
CA GLU A 39 17.44 0.81 -6.72
C GLU A 39 16.81 1.63 -5.60
N ARG A 40 16.08 2.71 -5.92
CA ARG A 40 15.36 3.51 -4.92
C ARG A 40 14.23 2.73 -4.25
N PHE A 41 13.57 1.83 -4.98
CA PHE A 41 12.55 0.96 -4.41
C PHE A 41 13.17 -0.03 -3.40
N ASP A 42 14.32 -0.61 -3.74
CA ASP A 42 15.04 -1.52 -2.85
C ASP A 42 15.53 -0.78 -1.59
N GLU A 43 16.06 0.44 -1.74
CA GLU A 43 16.43 1.31 -0.62
C GLU A 43 15.25 1.57 0.33
N LEU A 44 14.05 1.86 -0.20
CA LEU A 44 12.84 2.01 0.60
C LEU A 44 12.54 0.77 1.44
N VAL A 45 12.60 -0.42 0.84
CA VAL A 45 12.29 -1.69 1.53
C VAL A 45 13.29 -1.95 2.66
N GLU A 46 14.57 -1.61 2.45
CA GLU A 46 15.63 -1.76 3.45
C GLU A 46 15.55 -0.71 4.57
N GLN A 47 15.19 0.54 4.23
CA GLN A 47 15.11 1.64 5.19
C GLN A 47 13.83 1.63 6.02
N LEU A 48 12.70 1.14 5.48
CA LEU A 48 11.40 1.15 6.17
C LEU A 48 11.42 0.59 7.60
N PRO A 49 12.09 -0.55 7.90
CA PRO A 49 12.21 -1.04 9.27
C PRO A 49 13.21 -0.28 10.15
N GLN A 50 14.15 0.47 9.56
CA GLN A 50 15.19 1.20 10.29
C GLN A 50 14.75 2.62 10.65
N ASP A 51 14.21 3.35 9.69
CA ASP A 51 13.69 4.71 9.86
C ASP A 51 12.32 4.84 9.17
N PRO A 52 11.23 4.52 9.89
CA PRO A 52 9.88 4.57 9.33
C PRO A 52 9.46 5.97 8.90
N ILE A 53 9.99 7.03 9.52
CA ILE A 53 9.56 8.41 9.27
C ILE A 53 10.15 8.89 7.95
N GLU A 54 11.46 8.73 7.75
CA GLU A 54 12.11 9.09 6.48
C GLU A 54 11.57 8.24 5.33
N SER A 55 11.41 6.94 5.58
CA SER A 55 10.88 5.98 4.61
C SER A 55 9.42 6.27 4.22
N GLN A 56 8.65 6.96 5.07
CA GLN A 56 7.28 7.33 4.73
C GLN A 56 7.22 8.31 3.56
N TYR A 57 8.10 9.33 3.57
CA TYR A 57 8.19 10.29 2.47
C TYR A 57 8.72 9.64 1.18
N LEU A 58 9.78 8.82 1.31
CA LEU A 58 10.33 8.09 0.18
C LEU A 58 9.29 7.13 -0.43
N GLY A 59 8.54 6.43 0.41
CA GLY A 59 7.49 5.52 -0.02
C GLY A 59 6.35 6.22 -0.72
N GLN A 60 5.92 7.38 -0.24
CA GLN A 60 4.91 8.19 -0.94
C GLN A 60 5.37 8.57 -2.36
N ASP A 61 6.60 9.08 -2.49
CA ASP A 61 7.19 9.45 -3.79
C ASP A 61 7.27 8.25 -4.74
N ILE A 62 7.77 7.10 -4.24
CA ILE A 62 7.87 5.85 -5.00
C ILE A 62 6.49 5.38 -5.45
N MET A 63 5.50 5.31 -4.56
CA MET A 63 4.15 4.83 -4.89
C MET A 63 3.47 5.72 -5.94
N CYS A 64 3.58 7.05 -5.79
CA CYS A 64 3.07 8.00 -6.79
C CYS A 64 3.73 7.79 -8.15
N GLN A 65 5.05 7.61 -8.18
CA GLN A 65 5.79 7.33 -9.42
C GLN A 65 5.41 5.99 -10.05
N VAL A 66 5.15 4.93 -9.26
CA VAL A 66 4.66 3.65 -9.80
C VAL A 66 3.35 3.87 -10.58
N ILE A 67 2.39 4.57 -9.99
CA ILE A 67 1.07 4.76 -10.60
C ILE A 67 1.16 5.65 -11.84
N GLN A 68 2.00 6.70 -11.80
CA GLN A 68 2.17 7.62 -12.92
C GLN A 68 2.96 7.00 -14.09
N ARG A 69 4.01 6.22 -13.79
CA ARG A 69 4.86 5.59 -14.80
C ARG A 69 4.22 4.34 -15.39
N TYR A 70 3.48 3.58 -14.58
CA TYR A 70 2.87 2.32 -14.95
C TYR A 70 1.35 2.31 -14.70
N PRO A 71 0.57 3.16 -15.38
CA PRO A 71 -0.88 3.27 -15.16
C PRO A 71 -1.63 1.94 -15.37
N GLN A 72 -1.10 1.05 -16.21
CA GLN A 72 -1.64 -0.29 -16.45
C GLN A 72 -1.64 -1.18 -15.21
N ILE A 73 -0.71 -0.98 -14.27
CA ILE A 73 -0.67 -1.75 -13.01
C ILE A 73 -1.15 -0.94 -11.80
N ALA A 74 -1.68 0.26 -12.00
CA ALA A 74 -2.23 1.07 -10.89
C ALA A 74 -3.31 0.33 -10.08
N HIS A 75 -4.07 -0.55 -10.73
CA HIS A 75 -5.05 -1.41 -10.06
C HIS A 75 -4.44 -2.63 -9.34
N LEU A 76 -3.20 -3.00 -9.66
CA LEU A 76 -2.45 -4.06 -8.98
C LEU A 76 -1.69 -3.52 -7.77
N VAL A 77 -1.50 -2.20 -7.65
CA VAL A 77 -0.90 -1.57 -6.47
C VAL A 77 -1.81 -1.82 -5.26
N PRO A 78 -1.31 -2.52 -4.21
CA PRO A 78 -2.09 -2.81 -3.02
C PRO A 78 -2.59 -1.53 -2.35
N ARG A 79 -3.90 -1.46 -2.12
CA ARG A 79 -4.53 -0.31 -1.45
C ARG A 79 -4.03 -0.11 -0.03
N ASP A 80 -3.65 -1.18 0.66
CA ASP A 80 -3.05 -1.10 2.00
C ASP A 80 -1.73 -0.31 1.98
N LEU A 81 -0.94 -0.38 0.89
CA LEU A 81 0.27 0.44 0.76
C LEU A 81 -0.08 1.92 0.57
N LEU A 82 -1.10 2.23 -0.24
CA LEU A 82 -1.54 3.63 -0.44
C LEU A 82 -2.06 4.24 0.86
N TRP A 83 -2.82 3.46 1.63
CA TRP A 83 -3.28 3.85 2.95
C TRP A 83 -2.11 4.02 3.93
N PHE A 84 -1.19 3.06 3.96
CA PHE A 84 -0.03 3.05 4.85
C PHE A 84 0.90 4.25 4.63
N PHE A 85 1.25 4.55 3.38
CA PHE A 85 2.08 5.71 3.07
C PHE A 85 1.31 7.02 3.21
N ALA A 86 -0.01 7.02 2.98
CA ALA A 86 -0.89 8.18 3.09
C ALA A 86 -0.42 9.38 2.24
N GLY A 87 -0.86 10.60 2.58
CA GLY A 87 -0.48 11.82 1.87
C GLY A 87 -0.96 11.81 0.42
N ASP A 88 -0.05 12.05 -0.52
CA ASP A 88 -0.37 12.08 -1.96
C ASP A 88 -0.89 10.73 -2.47
N CYS A 89 -0.57 9.61 -1.80
CA CYS A 89 -1.07 8.30 -2.18
C CYS A 89 -2.60 8.18 -2.07
N LEU A 90 -3.22 8.95 -1.17
CA LEU A 90 -4.66 8.93 -0.96
C LEU A 90 -5.42 9.53 -2.16
N HIS A 91 -4.78 10.38 -2.97
CA HIS A 91 -5.39 10.89 -4.20
C HIS A 91 -5.67 9.81 -5.24
N PHE A 92 -5.01 8.65 -5.12
CA PHE A 92 -5.24 7.49 -5.98
C PHE A 92 -6.29 6.52 -5.43
N MET A 93 -6.86 6.80 -4.25
CA MET A 93 -7.95 6.06 -3.65
C MET A 93 -9.27 6.82 -3.88
N PRO A 94 -10.34 6.16 -4.38
CA PRO A 94 -11.67 6.76 -4.42
C PRO A 94 -12.22 6.95 -3.00
N ASP A 95 -13.16 7.90 -2.86
CA ASP A 95 -13.78 8.23 -1.57
C ASP A 95 -14.39 7.00 -0.86
N ASP A 96 -15.08 6.10 -1.61
CA ASP A 96 -15.63 4.85 -1.04
C ASP A 96 -14.54 3.96 -0.40
N GLU A 97 -13.31 3.94 -0.95
CA GLU A 97 -12.20 3.20 -0.36
C GLU A 97 -11.69 3.93 0.89
N ILE A 98 -11.54 5.25 0.84
CA ILE A 98 -11.11 6.06 1.99
C ILE A 98 -12.06 5.85 3.18
N ASP A 99 -13.37 5.93 2.96
CA ASP A 99 -14.39 5.69 3.99
C ASP A 99 -14.25 4.28 4.60
N LEU A 100 -13.99 3.26 3.77
CA LEU A 100 -13.80 1.89 4.22
C LEU A 100 -12.58 1.75 5.13
N TYR A 101 -11.45 2.34 4.75
CA TYR A 101 -10.23 2.29 5.56
C TYR A 101 -10.35 3.12 6.84
N GLN A 102 -11.03 4.28 6.81
CA GLN A 102 -11.34 5.04 8.02
C GLN A 102 -12.16 4.21 9.01
N ALA A 103 -13.25 3.59 8.55
CA ALA A 103 -14.06 2.71 9.40
C ALA A 103 -13.28 1.51 9.96
N LEU A 104 -12.34 0.97 9.17
CA LEU A 104 -11.47 -0.12 9.59
C LEU A 104 -10.50 0.31 10.71
N GLU A 105 -9.95 1.52 10.62
CA GLU A 105 -9.13 2.09 11.68
C GLU A 105 -9.93 2.39 12.95
N GLU A 106 -11.15 2.90 12.82
CA GLU A 106 -12.05 3.12 13.96
C GLU A 106 -12.32 1.81 14.69
N ARG A 107 -12.69 0.74 13.99
CA ARG A 107 -12.89 -0.58 14.61
C ARG A 107 -11.62 -1.14 15.24
N ARG A 108 -10.46 -0.94 14.61
CA ARG A 108 -9.17 -1.35 15.18
C ARG A 108 -8.92 -0.63 16.50
N TYR A 109 -9.21 0.66 16.56
CA TYR A 109 -9.06 1.46 17.76
C TYR A 109 -10.06 1.02 18.85
N GLU A 110 -11.32 0.78 18.51
CA GLU A 110 -12.35 0.28 19.42
C GLU A 110 -11.99 -1.10 20.00
N ALA A 111 -11.60 -2.06 19.14
CA ALA A 111 -11.16 -3.38 19.57
C ALA A 111 -9.94 -3.30 20.49
N GLY A 112 -8.98 -2.40 20.19
CA GLY A 112 -7.83 -2.14 21.05
C GLY A 112 -8.20 -1.56 22.42
N GLN A 113 -9.23 -0.72 22.50
CA GLN A 113 -9.76 -0.23 23.79
C GLN A 113 -10.52 -1.30 24.56
N ASN A 114 -11.16 -2.23 23.86
CA ASN A 114 -11.95 -3.32 24.45
C ASN A 114 -11.12 -4.59 24.75
N ASP A 115 -9.82 -4.58 24.43
CA ASP A 115 -8.92 -5.75 24.50
C ASP A 115 -9.41 -6.94 23.65
N GLU A 116 -10.11 -6.65 22.56
CA GLU A 116 -10.64 -7.65 21.63
C GLU A 116 -9.62 -7.99 20.52
N PRO A 117 -9.56 -9.25 20.08
CA PRO A 117 -8.73 -9.61 18.94
C PRO A 117 -9.25 -8.92 17.67
N PHE A 118 -8.36 -8.25 16.95
CA PHE A 118 -8.68 -7.55 15.72
C PHE A 118 -7.89 -8.13 14.54
N ASP A 119 -8.60 -8.65 13.54
CA ASP A 119 -8.00 -9.11 12.28
C ASP A 119 -8.32 -8.13 11.16
N TRP A 120 -7.29 -7.42 10.69
CA TRP A 120 -7.40 -6.38 9.66
C TRP A 120 -8.03 -6.90 8.37
N ASN A 121 -7.61 -8.07 7.89
CA ASN A 121 -8.08 -8.60 6.61
C ASN A 121 -9.52 -9.09 6.72
N GLN A 122 -9.88 -9.73 7.85
CA GLN A 122 -11.24 -10.18 8.10
C GLN A 122 -12.20 -8.99 8.21
N GLU A 123 -11.87 -7.99 9.01
CA GLU A 123 -12.72 -6.81 9.22
C GLU A 123 -12.89 -6.00 7.94
N LYS A 124 -11.82 -5.88 7.14
CA LYS A 124 -11.86 -5.24 5.82
C LYS A 124 -12.82 -5.95 4.87
N GLN A 125 -12.79 -7.29 4.83
CA GLN A 125 -13.73 -8.07 4.01
C GLN A 125 -15.17 -7.89 4.47
N LEU A 126 -15.42 -7.89 5.79
CA LEU A 126 -16.75 -7.65 6.35
C LEU A 126 -17.28 -6.25 5.99
N LEU A 127 -16.45 -5.22 6.11
CA LEU A 127 -16.78 -3.85 5.71
C LEU A 127 -17.07 -3.76 4.20
N ALA A 128 -16.19 -4.32 3.36
CA ALA A 128 -16.37 -4.33 1.91
C ALA A 128 -17.69 -4.98 1.49
N MET A 129 -18.06 -6.11 2.11
CA MET A 129 -19.34 -6.79 1.85
C MET A 129 -20.54 -5.95 2.28
N SER A 130 -20.45 -5.22 3.39
CA SER A 130 -21.53 -4.35 3.88
C SER A 130 -21.76 -3.11 2.99
N THR A 131 -20.69 -2.53 2.46
CA THR A 131 -20.74 -1.38 1.54
C THR A 131 -21.29 -1.80 0.17
N GLN A 132 -20.97 -3.00 -0.32
CA GLN A 132 -21.52 -3.50 -1.60
C GLN A 132 -23.00 -3.89 -1.50
N GLY A 133 -23.45 -4.41 -0.36
CA GLY A 133 -24.87 -4.76 -0.14
C GLY A 133 -25.82 -3.57 -0.08
N SER A 134 -25.30 -2.36 0.14
CA SER A 134 -26.10 -1.13 0.28
C SER A 134 -26.33 -0.38 -1.05
N LYS A 135 -25.74 -0.85 -2.16
CA LYS A 135 -25.89 -0.24 -3.51
C LYS A 135 -26.95 -0.93 -4.40
N HIS A 136 -27.88 -1.71 -3.83
CA HIS A 136 -28.91 -2.46 -4.58
C HIS A 136 -30.34 -1.96 -4.35
#